data_AF-A0A9N9K8V4-F1
#
_entry.id   AF-A0A9N9K8V4-F1
#
_cell.length_a   1.000
_cell.length_b   1.000
_cell.length_c   1.000
_cell.angle_alpha   90.00
_cell.angle_beta   90.00
_cell.angle_gamma   90.00
#
_symmetry.space_group_name_H-M   'P 1'
#
loop_
_entity.id
_entity.type
_entity.pdbx_description
1 polymer ?
#
loop_
_entity_poly.entity_id
_entity_poly.type
_entity_poly.pdbx_seq_one_letter_code
_entity_poly.pdbx_strand_id
1 'polypeptide(L)'
;SNVLAKFPLNVRKVLISEITQTLLQAHDPNLLSSITHVKWVMEAIGQGFALPLEEMTTITANSKELYSQWLFEPNSRPAAIRNATGQQEEQEFWQ
;
A
#
# COMPACT_ATOMS: atom_id res chain seq x y z
N SER A 1 -6.96 -12.43 1.54
CA SER A 1 -6.51 -12.48 2.94
C SER A 1 -6.86 -11.14 3.59
N ASN A 2 -6.92 -11.03 4.91
CA ASN A 2 -7.00 -9.75 5.60
C ASN A 2 -6.00 -9.74 6.77
N VAL A 3 -4.77 -9.29 6.49
CA VAL A 3 -3.62 -9.33 7.41
C VAL A 3 -3.83 -8.57 8.71
N LEU A 4 -4.72 -7.56 8.75
CA LEU A 4 -4.96 -6.77 9.97
C LEU A 4 -6.33 -7.03 10.63
N ALA A 5 -7.19 -7.89 10.08
CA ALA A 5 -8.58 -8.11 10.56
C ALA A 5 -8.69 -8.43 12.05
N LYS A 6 -7.74 -9.19 12.59
CA LYS A 6 -7.74 -9.63 14.00
C LYS A 6 -7.21 -8.56 14.96
N PHE A 7 -6.66 -7.46 14.44
CA PHE A 7 -6.14 -6.38 15.26
C PHE A 7 -7.27 -5.44 15.70
N PRO A 8 -7.18 -4.88 16.92
CA PRO A 8 -8.05 -3.81 17.36
C PRO A 8 -8.09 -2.63 16.37
N LEU A 9 -9.23 -1.94 16.30
CA LEU A 9 -9.42 -0.83 15.35
C LEU A 9 -8.35 0.26 15.49
N ASN A 10 -7.98 0.63 16.71
CA ASN A 10 -6.93 1.62 16.94
C ASN A 10 -5.57 1.18 16.38
N VAL A 11 -5.21 -0.11 16.51
CA VAL A 11 -3.96 -0.64 15.96
C VAL A 11 -3.98 -0.61 14.44
N ARG A 12 -5.09 -1.00 13.83
CA ARG A 12 -5.25 -0.92 12.36
C ARG A 12 -5.08 0.51 11.86
N LYS A 13 -5.74 1.47 12.51
CA LYS A 13 -5.61 2.89 12.17
C LYS A 13 -4.18 3.38 12.21
N VAL A 14 -3.47 3.11 13.31
CA VAL A 14 -2.07 3.54 13.49
C VAL A 14 -1.19 2.90 12.42
N LEU A 15 -1.27 1.58 12.23
CA LEU A 15 -0.43 0.90 11.24
C LEU A 15 -0.65 1.44 9.83
N ILE A 16 -1.91 1.59 9.40
CA ILE A 16 -2.20 2.07 8.04
C ILE A 16 -1.75 3.52 7.88
N SER A 17 -1.99 4.37 8.88
CA SER A 17 -1.54 5.77 8.87
C SER A 17 -0.02 5.88 8.72
N GLU A 18 0.73 5.21 9.57
CA GLU A 18 2.20 5.26 9.56
C GLU A 18 2.78 4.67 8.26
N ILE A 19 2.22 3.55 7.78
CA ILE A 19 2.66 2.93 6.52
C ILE A 19 2.43 3.87 5.35
N THR A 20 1.21 4.41 5.19
CA THR A 20 0.89 5.30 4.06
C THR A 20 1.70 6.60 4.11
N GLN A 21 1.85 7.21 5.29
CA GLN A 21 2.66 8.41 5.46
C GLN A 21 4.14 8.15 5.14
N THR A 22 4.70 7.05 5.63
CA THR A 22 6.08 6.66 5.33
C THR A 22 6.27 6.48 3.83
N LEU A 23 5.36 5.78 3.15
CA LEU A 23 5.50 5.47 1.72
C LEU A 23 5.31 6.68 0.81
N LEU A 24 4.44 7.63 1.18
CA LEU A 24 4.27 8.89 0.44
C LEU A 24 5.48 9.82 0.60
N GLN A 25 6.19 9.74 1.72
CA GLN A 25 7.37 10.56 2.00
C GLN A 25 8.70 9.86 1.65
N ALA A 26 8.70 8.54 1.49
CA ALA A 26 9.90 7.78 1.21
C ALA A 26 10.41 8.05 -0.20
N HIS A 27 11.67 8.47 -0.29
CA HIS A 27 12.39 8.58 -1.55
C HIS A 27 13.20 7.32 -1.89
N ASP A 28 13.23 6.32 -1.00
CA ASP A 28 13.93 5.06 -1.24
C ASP A 28 13.02 4.02 -1.93
N PRO A 29 13.24 3.73 -3.24
CA PRO A 29 12.45 2.74 -3.95
C PRO A 29 12.68 1.31 -3.47
N ASN A 30 13.72 1.05 -2.67
CA ASN A 30 14.06 -0.27 -2.13
C ASN A 30 13.42 -0.54 -0.76
N LEU A 31 12.68 0.41 -0.18
CA LEU A 31 11.94 0.20 1.06
C LEU A 31 11.01 -1.02 0.97
N LEU A 32 10.42 -1.24 -0.22
CA LEU A 32 9.66 -2.44 -0.56
C LEU A 32 10.42 -3.26 -1.63
N SER A 33 11.53 -3.86 -1.20
CA SER A 33 12.49 -4.59 -2.04
C SER A 33 12.03 -5.95 -2.56
N SER A 34 10.90 -6.50 -2.07
CA SER A 34 10.38 -7.79 -2.51
C SER A 34 8.88 -7.72 -2.85
N ILE A 35 8.43 -8.57 -3.77
CA ILE A 35 7.01 -8.69 -4.12
C ILE A 35 6.16 -9.05 -2.89
N THR A 36 6.70 -9.86 -1.96
CA THR A 36 6.02 -10.21 -0.71
C THR A 36 5.78 -8.98 0.18
N HIS A 37 6.76 -8.09 0.31
CA HIS A 37 6.59 -6.84 1.07
C HIS A 37 5.52 -5.96 0.44
N VAL A 38 5.53 -5.83 -0.88
CA VAL A 38 4.53 -5.05 -1.61
C VAL A 38 3.12 -5.63 -1.43
N LYS A 39 2.96 -6.95 -1.61
CA LYS A 39 1.66 -7.64 -1.43
C LYS A 39 1.12 -7.43 -0.01
N TRP A 40 1.97 -7.59 1.00
CA TRP A 40 1.57 -7.38 2.40
C TRP A 40 1.16 -5.92 2.66
N VAL A 41 1.95 -4.95 2.18
CA VAL A 41 1.65 -3.52 2.33
C VAL A 41 0.35 -3.17 1.65
N MET A 42 0.12 -3.64 0.42
CA MET A 42 -1.14 -3.45 -0.28
C MET A 42 -2.33 -4.00 0.52
N GLU A 43 -2.20 -5.19 1.08
CA GLU A 43 -3.28 -5.77 1.88
C GLU A 43 -3.51 -5.00 3.20
N ALA A 44 -2.47 -4.41 3.77
CA ALA A 44 -2.58 -3.53 4.93
C ALA A 44 -3.29 -2.22 4.58
N ILE A 45 -2.82 -1.49 3.56
CA ILE A 45 -3.40 -0.19 3.16
C ILE A 45 -4.81 -0.33 2.57
N GLY A 46 -5.12 -1.45 1.90
CA GLY A 46 -6.45 -1.74 1.37
C GLY A 46 -7.53 -1.78 2.46
N GLN A 47 -7.15 -2.12 3.69
CA GLN A 47 -8.08 -2.03 4.82
C GLN A 47 -8.40 -0.60 5.26
N GLY A 48 -7.62 0.39 4.82
CA GLY A 48 -7.90 1.81 5.01
C GLY A 48 -9.21 2.26 4.35
N PHE A 49 -9.69 1.51 3.35
CA PHE A 49 -10.99 1.73 2.70
C PHE A 49 -12.17 1.10 3.47
N ALA A 50 -11.88 0.18 4.39
CA ALA A 50 -12.88 -0.48 5.23
C ALA A 50 -12.99 0.17 6.62
N LEU A 51 -12.27 1.26 6.87
CA LEU A 51 -12.34 2.02 8.12
C LEU A 51 -13.62 2.87 8.17
N PRO A 52 -14.06 3.28 9.39
CA PRO A 52 -15.18 4.20 9.57
C PRO A 52 -15.00 5.54 8.83
N LEU A 53 -16.12 6.20 8.51
CA LEU A 53 -16.15 7.43 7.70
C LEU A 53 -15.32 8.58 8.31
N GLU A 54 -15.16 8.59 9.64
CA GLU A 54 -14.38 9.57 10.37
C GLU A 54 -12.90 9.58 9.95
N GLU A 55 -12.40 8.47 9.40
CA GLU A 55 -11.01 8.32 8.93
C GLU A 55 -10.82 8.68 7.45
N MET A 56 -11.91 9.01 6.74
CA MET A 56 -11.86 9.25 5.29
C MET A 56 -10.97 10.42 4.90
N THR A 57 -10.87 11.44 5.76
CA THR A 57 -10.12 12.67 5.48
C THR A 57 -8.61 12.47 5.49
N THR A 58 -8.11 11.42 6.13
CA THR A 58 -6.66 11.18 6.28
C THR A 58 -6.25 9.80 5.81
N ILE A 59 -6.69 8.73 6.49
CA ILE A 59 -6.19 7.38 6.20
C ILE A 59 -6.64 6.92 4.82
N THR A 60 -7.92 7.09 4.51
CA THR A 60 -8.47 6.70 3.20
C THR A 60 -7.92 7.57 2.08
N ALA A 61 -7.74 8.87 2.33
CA ALA A 61 -7.15 9.81 1.37
C ALA A 61 -5.71 9.42 1.01
N ASN A 62 -4.85 9.18 2.02
CA ASN A 62 -3.46 8.76 1.81
C ASN A 62 -3.37 7.39 1.13
N SER A 63 -4.25 6.45 1.50
CA SER A 63 -4.31 5.14 0.86
C SER A 63 -4.67 5.28 -0.63
N LYS A 64 -5.66 6.11 -0.95
CA LYS A 64 -6.06 6.42 -2.33
C LYS A 64 -4.93 7.08 -3.12
N GLU A 65 -4.25 8.05 -2.53
CA GLU A 65 -3.12 8.74 -3.15
C GLU A 65 -2.01 7.75 -3.50
N LEU A 66 -1.60 6.90 -2.55
CA LEU A 66 -0.55 5.91 -2.75
C LEU A 66 -0.90 4.91 -3.86
N TYR A 67 -2.14 4.40 -3.89
CA TYR A 67 -2.62 3.53 -4.97
C TYR A 67 -2.62 4.24 -6.32
N SER A 68 -3.08 5.50 -6.36
CA SER A 68 -3.14 6.29 -7.59
C SER A 68 -1.73 6.55 -8.13
N GLN A 69 -0.79 6.89 -7.24
CA GLN A 69 0.61 7.11 -7.57
C GLN A 69 1.24 5.85 -8.16
N TRP A 70 1.06 4.68 -7.53
CA TRP A 70 1.61 3.43 -8.06
C TRP A 70 0.96 3.00 -9.37
N LEU A 71 -0.34 3.24 -9.54
CA LEU A 71 -1.05 2.89 -10.77
C LEU A 71 -0.58 3.75 -11.95
N PHE A 72 -0.56 5.08 -11.78
CA PHE A 72 -0.35 6.04 -12.87
C PHE A 72 1.10 6.50 -13.05
N GLU A 73 1.98 6.34 -12.06
CA GLU A 73 3.38 6.79 -12.13
C GLU A 73 4.35 5.60 -12.00
N PRO A 74 4.83 5.01 -13.12
CA PRO A 74 5.72 3.85 -13.10
C PRO A 74 7.02 4.05 -12.29
N ASN A 75 7.53 5.28 -12.23
CA ASN A 75 8.76 5.62 -11.50
C ASN A 75 8.55 5.66 -9.98
N SER A 76 7.33 5.93 -9.54
CA SER A 76 6.95 6.02 -8.13
C SER A 76 6.55 4.65 -7.55
N ARG A 77 6.53 3.60 -8.38
CA ARG A 77 6.30 2.22 -7.94
C ARG A 77 7.49 1.70 -7.13
N PRO A 78 7.24 0.83 -6.14
CA PRO A 78 8.27 0.02 -5.51
C PRO A 78 9.21 -0.66 -6.51
N ALA A 79 10.50 -0.72 -6.19
CA ALA A 79 11.50 -1.33 -7.06
C ALA A 79 11.15 -2.78 -7.43
N ALA A 80 10.57 -3.54 -6.49
CA ALA A 80 10.15 -4.92 -6.73
C ALA A 80 9.11 -5.04 -7.86
N ILE A 81 8.13 -4.12 -7.93
CA ILE A 81 7.12 -4.12 -9.00
C ILE A 81 7.74 -3.61 -10.30
N ARG A 82 8.52 -2.53 -10.23
CA ARG A 82 9.14 -1.94 -11.43
C ARG A 82 10.05 -2.95 -12.14
N ASN A 83 10.80 -3.74 -11.38
CA ASN A 83 11.69 -4.78 -11.92
C ASN A 83 10.93 -6.02 -12.42
N ALA A 84 9.68 -6.22 -11.99
CA ALA A 84 8.80 -7.29 -12.45
C ALA A 84 7.96 -6.91 -13.69
N THR A 85 8.09 -5.68 -14.20
CA THR A 85 7.35 -5.22 -15.40
C THR A 85 7.63 -6.14 -16.59
N GLY A 86 6.57 -6.66 -17.22
CA GLY A 86 6.62 -7.63 -18.32
C GLY A 86 6.77 -9.09 -17.89
N GLN A 87 6.83 -9.38 -16.59
CA GLN A 87 6.92 -10.74 -16.05
C GLN A 87 5.55 -11.24 -15.57
N GLN A 88 5.44 -12.55 -15.32
CA GLN A 88 4.21 -13.15 -14.82
C GLN A 88 3.80 -12.56 -13.46
N GLU A 89 4.77 -12.15 -12.62
CA GLU A 89 4.48 -11.51 -11.33
C GLU A 89 3.76 -10.15 -11.46
N GLU A 90 3.94 -9.41 -12.56
CA GLU A 90 3.16 -8.19 -12.82
C GLU A 90 1.69 -8.51 -13.11
N GLN A 91 1.42 -9.58 -13.87
CA GLN A 91 0.05 -9.98 -14.21
C GLN A 91 -0.73 -10.43 -12.98
N GLU A 92 -0.08 -11.11 -12.03
CA GLU A 92 -0.68 -11.45 -10.72
C GLU A 92 -0.96 -10.24 -9.83
N PHE A 93 -0.30 -9.12 -10.09
CA PHE A 93 -0.38 -7.93 -9.26
C PHE A 93 -1.57 -7.03 -9.64
N TRP A 94 -1.93 -6.99 -10.92
CA TRP A 94 -3.01 -6.15 -11.45
C TRP A 94 -4.34 -6.87 -11.70
N GLN A 95 -4.40 -8.18 -11.50
CA GLN A 95 -5.65 -8.95 -11.50
C GLN A 95 -6.35 -8.89 -10.14
#